data_AF-A0A7U2QWL8-F1
#
_entry.id   AF-A0A7U2QWL8-F1
#
_cell.length_a   1.000
_cell.length_b   1.000
_cell.length_c   1.000
_cell.angle_alpha   90.00
_cell.angle_beta   90.00
_cell.angle_gamma   90.00
#
_symmetry.space_group_name_H-M   'P 1'
#
loop_
_entity.id
_entity.type
_entity.pdbx_description
1 polymer ?
#
loop_
_entity_poly.entity_id
_entity_poly.type
_entity_poly.pdbx_seq_one_letter_code
_entity_poly.pdbx_strand_id
1 'polypeptide(L)'
;MRLSTAAVVIFSLWTPLCLNSIVATQHTNGSYGPENLSPCALNCVQRAVSVSHCELSDIQCQCEDKEFIKHASACAVRTCKLENLIQLVRGDTAQCNRSDKNHHKVMIALAITTPTITYTVIILRVLARLWTVRKLWWDDWMHILAGVFA
;
A
#
# COMPACT_ATOMS: atom_id res chain seq x y z
N MET A 1 26.87 -34.16 -14.09
CA MET A 1 27.71 -32.95 -13.92
C MET A 1 26.99 -32.03 -12.94
N ARG A 2 27.67 -31.64 -11.84
CA ARG A 2 27.07 -31.22 -10.57
C ARG A 2 26.40 -29.85 -10.66
N LEU A 3 25.10 -29.78 -10.35
CA LEU A 3 24.34 -28.54 -10.06
C LEU A 3 25.18 -27.71 -9.07
N SER A 4 25.61 -26.50 -9.45
CA SER A 4 26.52 -25.71 -8.61
C SER A 4 25.77 -25.35 -7.34
N THR A 5 26.11 -26.03 -6.26
CA THR A 5 25.50 -25.89 -4.94
C THR A 5 25.49 -24.44 -4.49
N ALA A 6 26.44 -23.63 -4.95
CA ALA A 6 26.49 -22.19 -4.74
C ALA A 6 25.25 -21.44 -5.28
N ALA A 7 24.74 -21.77 -6.47
CA ALA A 7 23.59 -21.08 -7.05
C ALA A 7 22.29 -21.39 -6.31
N VAL A 8 22.12 -22.65 -5.86
CA VAL A 8 20.97 -23.08 -5.05
C VAL A 8 21.04 -22.47 -3.64
N VAL A 9 22.23 -22.42 -3.04
CA VAL A 9 22.47 -21.89 -1.69
C VAL A 9 22.23 -20.37 -1.62
N ILE A 10 22.68 -19.60 -2.62
CA ILE A 10 22.41 -18.15 -2.69
C ILE A 10 20.90 -17.88 -2.80
N PHE A 11 20.18 -18.65 -3.60
CA PHE A 11 18.73 -18.53 -3.79
C PHE A 11 17.92 -18.90 -2.54
N SER A 12 18.34 -19.95 -1.82
CA SER A 12 17.71 -20.40 -0.56
C SER A 12 18.05 -19.51 0.64
N LEU A 13 19.12 -18.71 0.57
CA LEU A 13 19.48 -17.73 1.60
C LEU A 13 18.79 -16.37 1.37
N TRP A 14 18.56 -15.96 0.12
CA TRP A 14 17.85 -14.72 -0.21
C TRP A 14 16.35 -14.76 0.12
N THR A 15 15.72 -15.93 0.00
CA THR A 15 14.29 -16.15 0.29
C THR A 15 13.88 -15.89 1.76
N PRO A 16 14.60 -16.41 2.79
CA PRO A 16 14.26 -16.12 4.19
C PRO A 16 14.69 -14.73 4.67
N LEU A 17 15.70 -14.10 4.07
CA LEU A 17 16.15 -12.74 4.44
C LEU A 17 15.18 -11.65 3.95
N CYS A 18 14.53 -11.84 2.80
CA CYS A 18 13.51 -10.92 2.30
C CYS A 18 12.17 -11.05 3.04
N LEU A 19 11.74 -12.25 3.46
CA LEU A 19 10.48 -12.41 4.19
C LEU A 19 10.49 -11.74 5.58
N ASN A 20 11.60 -11.82 6.31
CA ASN A 20 11.66 -11.27 7.67
C ASN A 20 11.72 -9.73 7.71
N SER A 21 12.28 -9.08 6.69
CA SER A 21 12.46 -7.63 6.68
C SER A 21 11.18 -6.85 6.30
N ILE A 22 10.23 -7.49 5.61
CA ILE A 22 8.99 -6.82 5.16
C ILE A 22 7.94 -6.76 6.29
N VAL A 23 7.99 -7.68 7.25
CA VAL A 23 6.99 -7.74 8.35
C VAL A 23 7.24 -6.68 9.43
N ALA A 24 8.46 -6.13 9.53
CA ALA A 24 8.84 -5.26 10.64
C ALA A 24 8.58 -3.75 10.43
N THR A 25 8.17 -3.29 9.25
CA THR A 25 8.08 -1.84 8.98
C THR A 25 6.66 -1.30 8.92
N GLN A 26 6.42 -0.34 9.83
CA GLN A 26 5.41 0.72 9.81
C GLN A 26 4.10 0.42 10.56
N HIS A 27 4.20 0.28 11.88
CA HIS A 27 3.12 0.70 12.78
C HIS A 27 3.34 2.19 13.09
N THR A 28 2.90 3.10 12.23
CA THR A 28 2.74 4.50 12.63
C THR A 28 1.33 4.64 13.21
N ASN A 29 1.21 4.30 14.50
CA ASN A 29 0.13 4.84 15.32
C ASN A 29 0.41 6.34 15.53
N GLY A 30 0.23 7.13 14.47
CA GLY A 30 0.15 8.58 14.61
C GLY A 30 -1.17 8.88 15.29
N SER A 31 -1.12 9.40 16.51
CA SER A 31 -2.29 9.98 17.16
C SER A 31 -2.72 11.21 16.35
N TYR A 32 -3.74 11.08 15.49
CA TYR A 32 -4.27 12.20 14.73
C TYR A 32 -5.26 12.98 15.60
N GLY A 33 -4.75 13.97 16.34
CA GLY A 33 -5.57 14.96 17.05
C GLY A 33 -6.08 16.07 16.12
N PRO A 34 -7.12 16.84 16.52
CA PRO A 34 -7.65 17.97 15.77
C PRO A 34 -6.60 19.06 15.48
N GLU A 35 -5.50 19.12 16.23
CA GLU A 35 -4.38 20.03 16.00
C GLU A 35 -3.61 19.77 14.69
N ASN A 36 -3.73 18.58 14.09
CA ASN A 36 -3.08 18.24 12.82
C ASN A 36 -4.00 18.46 11.60
N LEU A 37 -5.22 18.96 11.83
CA LEU A 37 -6.21 19.13 10.78
C LEU A 37 -6.00 20.47 10.06
N SER A 38 -5.85 20.42 8.74
CA SER A 38 -5.72 21.64 7.94
C SER A 38 -6.94 22.58 8.11
N PRO A 39 -6.78 23.91 8.01
CA PRO A 39 -7.88 24.85 8.15
C PRO A 39 -8.99 24.64 7.11
N CYS A 40 -8.67 24.09 5.94
CA CYS A 40 -9.64 23.75 4.90
C CYS A 40 -10.56 22.59 5.35
N ALA A 41 -9.97 21.55 5.94
CA ALA A 41 -10.71 20.42 6.47
C ALA A 41 -11.61 20.81 7.64
N LEU A 42 -11.13 21.70 8.52
CA LEU A 42 -11.93 22.23 9.64
C LEU A 42 -13.17 22.99 9.15
N ASN A 43 -13.04 23.82 8.12
CA ASN A 43 -14.17 24.54 7.52
C ASN A 43 -15.21 23.58 6.91
N CYS A 44 -14.75 22.52 6.26
CA CYS A 44 -15.65 21.51 5.69
C CYS A 44 -16.39 20.70 6.75
N VAL A 45 -15.74 20.36 7.87
CA VAL A 45 -16.39 19.70 9.01
C VAL A 45 -17.44 20.63 9.63
N GLN A 46 -17.12 21.90 9.83
CA GLN A 46 -18.07 22.89 10.37
C GLN A 46 -19.29 23.08 9.44
N ARG A 47 -19.07 23.08 8.12
CA ARG A 47 -20.16 23.14 7.14
C ARG A 47 -21.00 21.87 7.15
N ALA A 48 -20.39 20.70 7.31
CA ALA A 48 -21.12 19.44 7.42
C ALA A 48 -22.01 19.39 8.67
N VAL A 49 -21.56 19.95 9.81
CA VAL A 49 -22.38 20.08 11.03
C VAL A 49 -23.63 20.93 10.80
N SER A 50 -23.55 22.00 10.00
CA SER A 50 -24.75 22.83 9.73
C SER A 50 -25.83 22.12 8.90
N VAL A 51 -25.49 20.99 8.28
CA VAL A 51 -26.39 20.20 7.42
C VAL A 51 -26.80 18.88 8.09
N SER A 52 -25.99 18.36 9.02
CA SER A 52 -26.29 17.15 9.80
C SER A 52 -26.91 17.50 11.17
N HIS A 53 -27.30 16.46 11.92
CA HIS A 53 -27.87 16.61 13.27
C HIS A 53 -26.80 16.48 14.38
N CYS A 54 -25.51 16.41 14.02
CA CYS A 54 -24.42 16.17 14.96
C CYS A 54 -23.74 17.47 15.37
N GLU A 55 -23.48 17.64 16.66
CA GLU A 55 -22.67 18.77 17.16
C GLU A 55 -21.18 18.59 16.86
N LEU A 56 -20.41 19.68 16.82
CA LEU A 56 -18.94 19.63 16.63
C LEU A 56 -18.23 18.86 17.75
N SER A 57 -18.78 18.84 18.97
CA SER A 57 -18.25 18.11 20.12
C SER A 57 -18.61 16.62 20.13
N ASP A 58 -19.66 16.22 19.40
CA ASP A 58 -20.13 14.84 19.38
C ASP A 58 -19.44 14.04 18.27
N ILE A 59 -18.23 13.59 18.59
CA ILE A 59 -17.43 12.75 17.70
C ILE A 59 -18.15 11.43 17.38
N GLN A 60 -18.91 10.85 18.31
CA GLN A 60 -19.61 9.59 18.05
C GLN A 60 -20.71 9.75 17.00
N CYS A 61 -21.51 10.82 17.10
CA CYS A 61 -22.53 11.14 16.10
C CYS A 61 -21.90 11.39 14.73
N GLN A 62 -20.80 12.15 14.67
CA GLN A 62 -20.08 12.43 13.43
C GLN A 62 -19.59 11.15 12.73
N CYS A 63 -19.15 10.16 13.50
CA CYS A 63 -18.66 8.88 12.98
C CYS A 63 -19.76 7.94 12.48
N GLU A 64 -20.97 8.06 13.02
CA GLU A 64 -22.12 7.21 12.69
C GLU A 64 -23.02 7.80 11.59
N ASP A 65 -23.12 9.13 11.53
CA ASP A 65 -23.97 9.83 10.57
C ASP A 65 -23.36 9.82 9.15
N LYS A 66 -24.04 9.09 8.25
CA LYS A 66 -23.62 8.97 6.85
C LYS A 66 -23.76 10.26 6.06
N GLU A 67 -24.74 11.12 6.38
CA GLU A 67 -24.92 12.40 5.71
C GLU A 67 -23.80 13.37 6.11
N PHE A 68 -23.42 13.41 7.39
CA PHE A 68 -22.27 14.18 7.85
C PHE A 68 -20.99 13.79 7.08
N ILE A 69 -20.65 12.50 7.04
CA ILE A 69 -19.45 11.99 6.37
C ILE A 69 -19.47 12.32 4.87
N LYS A 70 -20.62 12.18 4.20
CA LYS A 70 -20.77 12.53 2.78
C LYS A 70 -20.56 14.02 2.52
N HIS A 71 -21.17 14.90 3.31
CA HIS A 71 -21.05 16.35 3.11
C HIS A 71 -19.65 16.87 3.45
N ALA A 72 -19.04 16.36 4.52
CA ALA A 72 -17.67 16.69 4.89
C ALA A 72 -16.68 16.27 3.80
N SER A 73 -16.78 15.02 3.31
CA SER A 73 -15.92 14.51 2.24
C SER A 73 -16.16 15.20 0.90
N ALA A 74 -17.41 15.46 0.51
CA ALA A 74 -17.74 16.18 -0.72
C ALA A 74 -17.21 17.62 -0.72
N CYS A 75 -17.32 18.32 0.42
CA CYS A 75 -16.75 19.65 0.59
C CYS A 75 -15.22 19.61 0.45
N ALA A 76 -14.59 18.66 1.14
CA ALA A 76 -13.14 18.54 1.16
C ALA A 76 -12.60 18.23 -0.25
N VAL A 77 -13.25 17.32 -1.00
CA VAL A 77 -12.83 16.95 -2.37
C VAL A 77 -12.93 18.11 -3.35
N ARG A 78 -13.92 18.99 -3.17
CA ARG A 78 -14.13 20.14 -4.06
C ARG A 78 -13.23 21.33 -3.75
N THR A 79 -12.85 21.50 -2.48
CA THR A 79 -12.28 22.76 -1.99
C THR A 79 -10.83 22.61 -1.52
N CYS A 80 -10.45 21.44 -1.01
CA CYS A 80 -9.16 21.21 -0.40
C CYS A 80 -8.19 20.52 -1.36
N LYS A 81 -6.89 20.81 -1.18
CA LYS A 81 -5.82 20.06 -1.84
C LYS A 81 -5.81 18.59 -1.41
N LEU A 82 -5.29 17.73 -2.28
CA LEU A 82 -5.19 16.28 -2.06
C LEU A 82 -4.45 15.91 -0.76
N GLU A 83 -3.40 16.65 -0.40
CA GLU A 83 -2.67 16.45 0.85
C GLU A 83 -3.55 16.61 2.10
N ASN A 84 -4.41 17.63 2.10
CA ASN A 84 -5.33 17.93 3.20
C ASN A 84 -6.47 16.91 3.27
N LEU A 85 -6.89 16.36 2.12
CA LEU A 85 -7.88 15.28 2.06
C LEU A 85 -7.37 14.02 2.75
N ILE A 86 -6.12 13.64 2.47
CA ILE A 86 -5.51 12.46 3.08
C ILE A 86 -5.39 12.63 4.59
N GLN A 87 -5.03 13.84 5.07
CA GLN A 87 -4.98 14.14 6.50
C GLN A 87 -6.36 14.06 7.16
N LEU A 88 -7.41 14.59 6.51
CA LEU A 88 -8.78 14.50 7.02
C LEU A 88 -9.26 13.06 7.14
N VAL A 89 -8.99 12.22 6.13
CA VAL A 89 -9.37 10.80 6.16
C VAL A 89 -8.63 10.05 7.28
N ARG A 90 -7.34 10.32 7.51
CA ARG A 90 -6.60 9.71 8.62
C ARG A 90 -7.07 10.20 9.99
N GLY A 91 -7.47 11.46 10.10
CA GLY A 91 -8.09 12.01 11.29
C GLY A 91 -9.41 11.32 11.61
N ASP A 92 -10.27 11.15 10.60
CA ASP A 92 -11.55 10.43 10.72
C ASP A 92 -11.35 8.98 11.18
N THR A 93 -10.42 8.23 10.56
CA THR A 93 -10.16 6.84 10.96
C THR A 93 -9.63 6.73 12.39
N ALA A 94 -8.77 7.67 12.81
CA ALA A 94 -8.24 7.72 14.17
C ALA A 94 -9.31 8.09 15.22
N GLN A 95 -10.12 9.12 14.96
CA GLN A 95 -11.14 9.61 15.89
C GLN A 95 -12.32 8.65 16.01
N CYS A 96 -12.76 8.08 14.89
CA CYS A 96 -13.87 7.14 14.86
C CYS A 96 -13.48 5.71 15.24
N ASN A 97 -12.21 5.48 15.61
CA ASN A 97 -11.62 4.16 15.84
C ASN A 97 -12.04 3.14 14.76
N ARG A 98 -12.20 3.63 13.52
CA ARG A 98 -12.64 2.81 12.41
C ARG A 98 -11.43 1.97 12.05
N SER A 99 -11.59 0.65 12.09
CA SER A 99 -10.51 -0.29 11.71
C SER A 99 -10.00 0.13 10.34
N ASP A 100 -8.83 0.74 10.34
CA ASP A 100 -8.22 1.26 9.15
C ASP A 100 -7.83 0.03 8.35
N LYS A 101 -8.67 -0.34 7.37
CA LYS A 101 -8.39 -1.39 6.40
C LYS A 101 -7.31 -0.86 5.48
N ASN A 102 -6.12 -0.73 6.05
CA ASN A 102 -4.91 -0.23 5.44
C ASN A 102 -4.41 -1.30 4.47
N HIS A 103 -5.11 -1.41 3.33
CA HIS A 103 -4.67 -2.19 2.19
C HIS A 103 -3.36 -1.66 1.63
N HIS A 104 -2.93 -0.46 2.02
CA HIS A 104 -1.62 0.08 1.68
C HIS A 104 -0.46 -0.88 1.98
N LYS A 105 -0.47 -1.53 3.15
CA LYS A 105 0.57 -2.50 3.53
C LYS A 105 0.54 -3.73 2.63
N VAL A 106 -0.66 -4.24 2.35
CA VAL A 106 -0.86 -5.40 1.48
C VAL A 106 -0.47 -5.08 0.03
N MET A 107 -0.81 -3.88 -0.44
CA MET A 107 -0.46 -3.40 -1.78
C MET A 107 1.04 -3.22 -1.93
N ILE A 108 1.72 -2.63 -0.95
CA ILE A 108 3.20 -2.52 -0.94
C ILE A 108 3.82 -3.92 -0.90
N ALA A 109 3.32 -4.80 -0.03
CA ALA A 109 3.82 -6.16 0.07
C ALA A 109 3.67 -6.90 -1.28
N LEU A 110 2.51 -6.81 -1.93
CA LEU A 110 2.27 -7.45 -3.23
C LEU A 110 3.13 -6.83 -4.34
N ALA A 111 3.28 -5.50 -4.36
CA ALA A 111 4.09 -4.78 -5.33
C ALA A 111 5.57 -5.14 -5.27
N ILE A 112 6.08 -5.53 -4.09
CA ILE A 112 7.49 -5.92 -3.92
C ILE A 112 7.68 -7.44 -4.07
N THR A 113 6.82 -8.25 -3.46
CA THR A 113 6.97 -9.72 -3.44
C THR A 113 6.71 -10.37 -4.79
N THR A 114 5.73 -9.87 -5.55
CA THR A 114 5.38 -10.44 -6.87
C THR A 114 6.51 -10.31 -7.90
N PRO A 115 7.11 -9.13 -8.14
CA PRO A 115 8.19 -9.01 -9.12
C PRO A 115 9.45 -9.76 -8.66
N THR A 116 9.77 -9.74 -7.36
CA THR A 116 10.94 -10.45 -6.84
C THR A 116 10.86 -11.95 -7.12
N ILE A 117 9.72 -12.59 -6.85
CA ILE A 117 9.50 -14.01 -7.19
C ILE A 117 9.56 -14.24 -8.70
N THR A 118 8.97 -13.34 -9.49
CA THR A 118 8.90 -13.48 -10.95
C THR A 118 10.28 -13.43 -11.60
N TYR A 119 11.09 -12.41 -11.29
CA TYR A 119 12.46 -12.29 -11.82
C TYR A 119 13.34 -13.47 -11.40
N THR A 120 13.19 -13.91 -10.16
CA THR A 120 13.84 -15.09 -9.59
C THR A 120 13.56 -16.33 -10.46
N VAL A 121 12.29 -16.63 -10.74
CA VAL A 121 11.92 -17.78 -11.59
C VAL A 121 12.46 -17.65 -13.02
N ILE A 122 12.42 -16.45 -13.62
CA ILE A 122 12.93 -16.21 -14.98
C ILE A 122 14.44 -16.49 -15.04
N ILE A 123 15.22 -15.96 -14.09
CA ILE A 123 16.68 -16.16 -14.04
C ILE A 123 17.01 -17.65 -13.90
N LEU A 124 16.31 -18.37 -13.02
CA LEU A 124 16.52 -19.80 -12.84
C LEU A 124 16.24 -20.58 -14.13
N ARG A 125 15.17 -20.23 -14.85
CA ARG A 125 14.82 -20.86 -16.14
C ARG A 125 15.91 -20.66 -17.20
N VAL A 126 16.40 -19.43 -17.33
CA VAL A 126 17.45 -19.08 -18.31
C VAL A 126 18.75 -19.82 -17.98
N LEU A 127 19.17 -19.83 -16.71
CA LEU A 127 20.37 -20.55 -16.27
C LEU A 127 20.24 -22.06 -16.51
N ALA A 128 19.09 -22.65 -16.20
CA ALA A 128 18.85 -24.08 -16.41
C ALA A 128 18.96 -24.46 -17.89
N ARG A 129 18.41 -23.66 -18.81
CA ARG A 129 18.47 -23.93 -20.25
C ARG A 129 19.84 -23.66 -20.87
N LEU A 130 20.49 -22.58 -20.47
CA LEU A 130 21.86 -22.29 -20.90
C LEU A 130 22.81 -23.41 -20.49
N TRP A 131 22.57 -24.02 -19.33
CA TRP A 131 23.45 -25.08 -18.87
C TRP A 131 23.14 -26.46 -19.45
N THR A 132 21.87 -26.81 -19.60
CA THR A 132 21.46 -28.13 -20.12
C THR A 132 21.56 -28.23 -21.64
N VAL A 133 21.13 -27.19 -22.37
CA VAL A 133 20.96 -27.25 -23.82
C VAL A 133 21.88 -26.26 -24.56
N ARG A 134 22.46 -25.27 -23.86
CA ARG A 134 23.28 -24.18 -24.43
C ARG A 134 22.62 -23.42 -25.60
N LYS A 135 21.30 -23.55 -25.77
CA LYS A 135 20.50 -22.78 -26.72
C LYS A 135 19.29 -22.20 -26.01
N LEU A 136 19.04 -20.92 -26.26
CA LEU A 136 17.83 -20.22 -25.86
C LEU A 136 16.83 -20.28 -27.00
N TRP A 137 15.58 -20.58 -26.68
CA TRP A 137 14.50 -20.60 -27.66
C TRP A 137 13.75 -19.27 -27.66
N TRP A 138 12.91 -19.06 -28.67
CA TRP A 138 12.05 -17.87 -28.76
C TRP A 138 11.21 -17.66 -27.50
N ASP A 139 10.79 -18.73 -26.82
CA ASP A 139 10.10 -18.68 -25.52
C ASP A 139 10.93 -17.95 -24.44
N ASP A 140 12.22 -18.26 -24.31
CA ASP A 140 13.08 -17.66 -23.30
C ASP A 140 13.37 -16.18 -23.58
N TRP A 141 13.52 -15.84 -24.87
CA TRP A 141 13.67 -14.45 -25.31
C TRP A 141 12.44 -13.60 -24.95
N MET A 142 11.23 -14.16 -25.03
CA MET A 142 10.01 -13.44 -24.66
C MET A 142 9.93 -13.17 -23.15
N HIS A 143 10.38 -14.11 -22.30
CA HIS A 143 10.42 -13.88 -20.86
C HIS A 143 11.43 -12.78 -20.47
N ILE A 144 12.59 -12.75 -21.14
CA ILE A 144 13.59 -11.68 -20.95
C ILE A 144 13.03 -10.34 -21.42
N LEU A 145 12.40 -10.30 -22.60
CA LEU A 145 11.80 -9.10 -23.15
C LEU A 145 10.69 -8.57 -22.22
N ALA A 146 9.79 -9.44 -21.78
CA ALA A 146 8.72 -9.07 -20.85
C ALA A 146 9.26 -8.51 -19.53
N GLY A 147 10.36 -9.06 -19.01
CA GLY A 147 11.01 -8.52 -17.81
C GLY A 147 11.72 -7.18 -18.03
N VAL A 148 12.20 -6.87 -19.24
CA VAL A 148 12.86 -5.58 -19.54
C VAL A 148 11.84 -4.46 -19.77
N PHE A 149 10.65 -4.79 -20.27
CA PHE A 149 9.58 -3.84 -20.57
C PHE A 149 8.48 -3.76 -19.49
N ALA A 150 8.62 -4.50 -18.38
CA ALA A 150 7.72 -4.45 -17.21
C ALA A 150 8.10 -3.33 -16.24
#